data_AF-A0A955TC54-F1
#
_entry.id   AF-A0A955TC54-F1
#
_cell.length_a   1.000
_cell.length_b   1.000
_cell.length_c   1.000
_cell.angle_alpha   90.00
_cell.angle_beta   90.00
_cell.angle_gamma   90.00
#
_symmetry.space_group_name_H-M   'P 1'
#
loop_
_entity.id
_entity.type
_entity.pdbx_description
1 polymer ?
#
loop_
_entity_poly.entity_id
_entity_poly.type
_entity_poly.pdbx_seq_one_letter_code
_entity_poly.pdbx_strand_id
1 'polypeptide(L)'
;MIFDSAGTIYILLSSYREPPPPPSPKLVFDDTPIVFPLLRAGEPPLEPHILVLGNTGRTDLFFDVEGFTLSGRDADDFGFSEQPSRARIPPGATREIQVAFLPKSRGNKEAALRIHTNDPANPSQSVWVSGIYEAPDPHISPGVLYVSPDGDNFSGNSWEEAFHTIGSALETSVPGDRIWVQEGEYIERIELKSEIGIYGGFEGTEYEPEFQTRDWTNHPTIINGNTDHHSDTTVKASNVLNATLDGFVITGGQSRLGGGILAETSEISIRNCGIKGNRAPKYSIYSYCVGKYCHSKSGMGAGVGVSIVNCSFVSVVSCFFHENEG
;
A
#
# COMPACT_ATOMS: atom_id res chain seq x y z
N MET A 1 23.09 -22.50 -72.41
CA MET A 1 24.57 -22.41 -72.46
C MET A 1 24.88 -21.51 -73.64
N ILE A 2 25.55 -20.38 -73.43
CA ILE A 2 25.93 -19.46 -74.52
C ILE A 2 27.45 -19.45 -74.57
N PHE A 3 28.01 -19.56 -75.77
CA PHE A 3 29.44 -19.50 -76.03
C PHE A 3 29.80 -18.12 -76.58
N ASP A 4 30.90 -17.54 -76.12
CA ASP A 4 31.54 -16.42 -76.82
C ASP A 4 32.55 -16.94 -77.86
N SER A 5 33.04 -16.03 -78.71
CA SER A 5 34.02 -16.35 -79.76
C SER A 5 35.42 -16.72 -79.23
N ALA A 6 35.63 -16.68 -77.91
CA ALA A 6 36.87 -17.07 -77.24
C ALA A 6 36.75 -18.43 -76.52
N GLY A 7 35.58 -19.08 -76.56
CA GLY A 7 35.35 -20.38 -75.94
C GLY A 7 35.08 -20.33 -74.42
N THR A 8 34.78 -19.16 -73.86
CA THR A 8 34.46 -19.01 -72.44
C THR A 8 33.03 -19.50 -72.16
N ILE A 9 32.87 -20.41 -71.19
CA ILE A 9 31.56 -20.94 -70.79
C ILE A 9 30.94 -20.01 -69.75
N TYR A 10 29.85 -19.34 -70.12
CA TYR A 10 28.99 -18.63 -69.16
C TYR A 10 27.88 -19.57 -68.68
N ILE A 11 28.02 -20.06 -67.44
CA ILE A 11 26.90 -20.69 -66.73
C ILE A 11 26.05 -19.56 -66.16
N LEU A 12 24.94 -19.24 -66.82
CA LEU A 12 23.90 -18.41 -66.21
C LEU A 12 23.32 -19.23 -65.04
N LEU A 13 23.69 -18.88 -63.81
CA LEU A 13 23.01 -19.33 -62.59
C LEU A 13 21.63 -18.63 -62.50
N SER A 14 20.80 -18.80 -63.52
CA SER A 14 19.41 -18.37 -63.46
C SER A 14 18.62 -19.44 -62.70
N SER A 15 18.28 -19.12 -61.45
CA SER A 15 17.32 -19.81 -60.55
C SER A 15 17.87 -20.76 -59.47
N TYR A 16 18.87 -20.36 -58.69
CA TYR A 16 18.95 -20.91 -57.32
C TYR A 16 17.72 -20.39 -56.55
N ARG A 17 16.73 -21.24 -56.32
CA ARG A 17 15.68 -21.00 -55.33
C ARG A 17 16.18 -21.64 -54.04
N GLU A 18 16.25 -20.85 -52.97
CA GLU A 18 16.44 -21.41 -51.64
C GLU A 18 15.37 -22.48 -51.40
N PRO A 19 15.75 -23.64 -50.84
CA PRO A 19 14.77 -24.65 -50.47
C PRO A 19 13.75 -24.01 -49.51
N PRO A 20 12.46 -24.38 -49.61
CA PRO A 20 11.47 -23.88 -48.68
C PRO A 20 11.91 -24.20 -47.23
N PRO A 21 11.69 -23.28 -46.28
CA PRO A 21 12.05 -23.54 -44.89
C PRO A 21 11.38 -24.84 -44.42
N PRO A 22 12.07 -25.64 -43.58
CA PRO A 22 11.50 -26.87 -43.04
C PRO A 22 10.19 -26.58 -42.30
N PRO A 23 9.21 -27.51 -42.30
CA PRO A 23 7.96 -27.31 -41.59
C PRO A 23 8.24 -27.14 -40.09
N SER A 24 7.75 -26.04 -39.52
CA SER A 24 7.91 -25.69 -38.11
C SER A 24 6.54 -25.55 -37.43
N PRO A 25 6.47 -25.64 -36.09
CA PRO A 25 5.28 -25.22 -35.37
C PRO A 25 5.18 -23.69 -35.42
N LYS A 26 4.00 -23.15 -35.12
CA LYS A 26 3.79 -21.70 -35.04
C LYS A 26 2.75 -21.39 -33.96
N LEU A 27 3.19 -20.81 -32.85
CA LEU A 27 2.30 -20.41 -31.76
C LEU A 27 1.49 -19.17 -32.19
N VAL A 28 0.20 -19.20 -31.91
CA VAL A 28 -0.71 -18.05 -31.97
C VAL A 28 -1.60 -18.05 -30.73
N PHE A 29 -2.13 -16.89 -30.37
CA PHE A 29 -3.12 -16.73 -29.31
C PHE A 29 -4.04 -15.55 -29.64
N ASP A 30 -5.24 -15.58 -29.09
CA ASP A 30 -6.36 -14.70 -29.42
C ASP A 30 -6.31 -13.33 -28.72
N ASP A 31 -5.89 -13.27 -27.45
CA ASP A 31 -5.92 -12.04 -26.65
C ASP A 31 -4.52 -11.55 -26.22
N THR A 32 -4.17 -10.31 -26.61
CA THR A 32 -3.02 -9.57 -26.06
C THR A 32 -3.27 -8.05 -26.07
N PRO A 33 -3.16 -7.34 -24.93
CA PRO A 33 -2.94 -7.84 -23.55
C PRO A 33 -4.19 -8.48 -22.92
N ILE A 34 -4.01 -9.27 -21.86
CA ILE A 34 -5.09 -9.72 -20.97
C ILE A 34 -5.33 -8.63 -19.93
N VAL A 35 -6.56 -8.12 -19.86
CA VAL A 35 -6.94 -7.07 -18.90
C VAL A 35 -8.12 -7.56 -18.08
N PHE A 36 -7.89 -7.80 -16.81
CA PHE A 36 -8.94 -8.13 -15.87
C PHE A 36 -9.78 -6.89 -15.54
N PRO A 37 -11.10 -7.04 -15.36
CA PRO A 37 -11.95 -6.01 -14.79
C PRO A 37 -11.42 -5.50 -13.44
N LEU A 38 -11.93 -4.34 -13.03
CA LEU A 38 -11.77 -3.87 -11.66
C LEU A 38 -12.36 -4.91 -10.69
N LEU A 39 -11.57 -5.32 -9.70
CA LEU A 39 -12.04 -6.09 -8.55
C LEU A 39 -12.06 -5.16 -7.33
N ARG A 40 -13.20 -5.08 -6.62
CA ARG A 40 -13.29 -4.39 -5.33
C ARG A 40 -13.19 -5.39 -4.18
N ALA A 41 -12.57 -5.00 -3.08
CA ALA A 41 -12.58 -5.80 -1.87
C ALA A 41 -14.02 -6.07 -1.38
N GLY A 42 -14.27 -7.30 -0.95
CA GLY A 42 -15.60 -7.78 -0.58
C GLY A 42 -16.43 -8.31 -1.76
N GLU A 43 -16.01 -8.09 -3.01
CA GLU A 43 -16.59 -8.77 -4.17
C GLU A 43 -16.05 -10.20 -4.29
N PRO A 44 -16.83 -11.13 -4.88
CA PRO A 44 -16.32 -12.45 -5.21
C PRO A 44 -15.13 -12.37 -6.19
N PRO A 45 -14.19 -13.34 -6.16
CA PRO A 45 -13.09 -13.38 -7.13
C PRO A 45 -13.58 -13.33 -8.56
N LEU A 46 -12.81 -12.67 -9.44
CA LEU A 46 -13.13 -12.59 -10.87
C LEU A 46 -13.06 -13.99 -11.50
N GLU A 47 -13.92 -14.20 -12.50
CA GLU A 47 -13.80 -15.37 -13.37
C GLU A 47 -12.45 -15.35 -14.10
N PRO A 48 -11.76 -16.51 -14.21
CA PRO A 48 -10.49 -16.59 -14.92
C PRO A 48 -10.62 -16.21 -16.40
N HIS A 49 -9.62 -15.50 -16.93
CA HIS A 49 -9.52 -15.23 -18.36
C HIS A 49 -9.08 -16.49 -19.10
N ILE A 50 -9.82 -16.86 -20.14
CA ILE A 50 -9.49 -17.99 -21.01
C ILE A 50 -8.60 -17.48 -22.15
N LEU A 51 -7.33 -17.90 -22.16
CA LEU A 51 -6.41 -17.65 -23.27
C LEU A 51 -6.38 -18.88 -24.18
N VAL A 52 -6.69 -18.71 -25.46
CA VAL A 52 -6.69 -19.80 -26.45
C VAL A 52 -5.37 -19.84 -27.19
N LEU A 53 -4.58 -20.87 -26.93
CA LEU A 53 -3.34 -21.15 -27.66
C LEU A 53 -3.65 -21.97 -28.91
N GLY A 54 -3.05 -21.62 -30.05
CA GLY A 54 -3.19 -22.35 -31.30
C GLY A 54 -1.85 -22.67 -31.94
N ASN A 55 -1.83 -23.76 -32.72
CA ASN A 55 -0.69 -24.08 -33.58
C ASN A 55 -1.08 -23.94 -35.05
N THR A 56 -0.68 -22.83 -35.68
CA THR A 56 -0.91 -22.59 -37.12
C THR A 56 0.24 -23.11 -38.00
N GLY A 57 1.22 -23.76 -37.36
CA GLY A 57 2.36 -24.38 -38.03
C GLY A 57 2.03 -25.73 -38.64
N ARG A 58 3.07 -26.43 -39.09
CA ARG A 58 2.97 -27.71 -39.82
C ARG A 58 3.52 -28.91 -39.05
N THR A 59 4.07 -28.69 -37.86
CA THR A 59 4.53 -29.75 -36.94
C THR A 59 4.01 -29.48 -35.53
N ASP A 60 4.11 -30.48 -34.64
CA ASP A 60 3.63 -30.38 -33.26
C ASP A 60 4.34 -29.27 -32.48
N LEU A 61 3.55 -28.45 -31.76
CA LEU A 61 4.03 -27.43 -30.84
C LEU A 61 4.17 -28.04 -29.44
N PHE A 62 5.36 -27.92 -28.85
CA PHE A 62 5.72 -28.41 -27.52
C PHE A 62 6.08 -27.24 -26.59
N PHE A 63 5.92 -27.47 -25.29
CA PHE A 63 6.27 -26.54 -24.22
C PHE A 63 7.38 -27.14 -23.35
N ASP A 64 8.33 -26.32 -22.89
CA ASP A 64 9.51 -26.78 -22.16
C ASP A 64 9.25 -27.02 -20.65
N VAL A 65 10.33 -27.25 -19.88
CA VAL A 65 10.26 -27.61 -18.45
C VAL A 65 9.77 -26.47 -17.55
N GLU A 66 9.65 -25.26 -18.07
CA GLU A 66 9.02 -24.14 -17.36
C GLU A 66 7.66 -23.85 -18.00
N GLY A 67 7.60 -23.83 -19.34
CA GLY A 67 6.42 -23.84 -20.20
C GLY A 67 5.60 -22.56 -20.13
N PHE A 68 5.11 -22.26 -18.92
CA PHE A 68 4.27 -21.12 -18.58
C PHE A 68 4.77 -20.54 -17.27
N THR A 69 5.26 -19.31 -17.30
CA THR A 69 5.75 -18.61 -16.10
C THR A 69 5.16 -17.23 -16.02
N LEU A 70 4.77 -16.82 -14.81
CA LEU A 70 4.42 -15.43 -14.51
C LEU A 70 5.68 -14.73 -14.00
N SER A 71 5.91 -13.51 -14.48
CA SER A 71 7.09 -12.72 -14.14
C SER A 71 6.75 -11.26 -14.08
N GLY A 72 7.51 -10.49 -13.29
CA GLY A 72 7.22 -9.08 -13.04
C GLY A 72 7.09 -8.81 -11.54
N ARG A 73 6.91 -7.53 -11.20
CA ARG A 73 6.81 -7.10 -9.81
C ARG A 73 5.58 -7.68 -9.12
N ASP A 74 4.45 -7.71 -9.82
CA ASP A 74 3.16 -8.15 -9.28
C ASP A 74 2.80 -9.57 -9.76
N ALA A 75 3.78 -10.39 -10.13
CA ALA A 75 3.53 -11.74 -10.68
C ALA A 75 2.72 -12.63 -9.74
N ASP A 76 2.93 -12.48 -8.44
CA ASP A 76 2.23 -13.22 -7.38
C ASP A 76 0.78 -12.75 -7.14
N ASP A 77 0.36 -11.67 -7.80
CA ASP A 77 -1.04 -11.20 -7.87
C ASP A 77 -1.81 -11.82 -9.05
N PHE A 78 -1.16 -12.70 -9.82
CA PHE A 78 -1.77 -13.47 -10.89
C PHE A 78 -1.48 -14.97 -10.69
N GLY A 79 -2.28 -15.83 -11.32
CA GLY A 79 -2.09 -17.27 -11.23
C GLY A 79 -2.75 -18.02 -12.37
N PHE A 80 -2.76 -19.34 -12.25
CA PHE A 80 -3.56 -20.21 -13.10
C PHE A 80 -4.59 -20.92 -12.25
N SER A 81 -5.83 -21.03 -12.73
CA SER A 81 -6.88 -21.80 -12.03
C SER A 81 -6.50 -23.29 -11.94
N GLU A 82 -5.83 -23.78 -12.97
CA GLU A 82 -5.15 -25.06 -12.99
C GLU A 82 -3.81 -24.89 -13.69
N GLN A 83 -2.74 -25.48 -13.13
CA GLN A 83 -1.41 -25.41 -13.74
C GLN A 83 -1.47 -25.94 -15.19
N PRO A 84 -1.13 -25.13 -16.21
CA PRO A 84 -1.25 -25.55 -17.59
C PRO A 84 -0.41 -26.80 -17.88
N SER A 85 -1.06 -27.82 -18.44
CA SER A 85 -0.35 -29.03 -18.85
C SER A 85 0.63 -28.75 -20.00
N ARG A 86 1.64 -29.61 -20.15
CA ARG A 86 2.62 -29.54 -21.26
C ARG A 86 2.20 -30.40 -22.46
N ALA A 87 0.92 -30.73 -22.56
CA ALA A 87 0.40 -31.48 -23.69
C ALA A 87 0.67 -30.73 -25.00
N ARG A 88 1.23 -31.42 -26.00
CA ARG A 88 1.50 -30.82 -27.31
C ARG A 88 0.23 -30.32 -27.98
N ILE A 89 0.34 -29.29 -28.82
CA ILE A 89 -0.75 -28.83 -29.69
C ILE A 89 -0.42 -29.26 -31.14
N PRO A 90 -1.16 -30.24 -31.71
CA PRO A 90 -0.97 -30.64 -33.10
C PRO A 90 -1.23 -29.51 -34.10
N PRO A 91 -0.74 -29.61 -35.34
CA PRO A 91 -1.05 -28.65 -36.41
C PRO A 91 -2.56 -28.42 -36.56
N GLY A 92 -2.98 -27.15 -36.54
CA GLY A 92 -4.37 -26.73 -36.68
C GLY A 92 -5.23 -26.89 -35.42
N ALA A 93 -4.69 -27.45 -34.34
CA ALA A 93 -5.40 -27.59 -33.08
C ALA A 93 -5.25 -26.36 -32.17
N THR A 94 -6.12 -26.27 -31.17
CA THR A 94 -6.09 -25.25 -30.12
C THR A 94 -6.14 -25.89 -28.73
N ARG A 95 -5.80 -25.08 -27.72
CA ARG A 95 -5.85 -25.43 -26.30
C ARG A 95 -6.10 -24.20 -25.46
N GLU A 96 -6.99 -24.31 -24.49
CA GLU A 96 -7.29 -23.24 -23.54
C GLU A 96 -6.39 -23.32 -22.30
N ILE A 97 -6.03 -22.17 -21.77
CA ILE A 97 -5.48 -22.02 -20.42
C ILE A 97 -6.26 -20.95 -19.66
N GLN A 98 -6.38 -21.09 -18.34
CA GLN A 98 -7.13 -20.18 -17.50
C GLN A 98 -6.17 -19.37 -16.62
N VAL A 99 -6.11 -18.06 -16.86
CA VAL A 99 -5.31 -17.11 -16.08
C VAL A 99 -6.23 -16.46 -15.06
N ALA A 100 -5.82 -16.37 -13.81
CA ALA A 100 -6.60 -15.77 -12.72
C ALA A 100 -5.92 -14.50 -12.19
N PHE A 101 -6.72 -13.53 -11.76
CA PHE A 101 -6.29 -12.35 -11.01
C PHE A 101 -6.57 -12.58 -9.53
N LEU A 102 -5.50 -12.60 -8.73
CA LEU A 102 -5.50 -12.95 -7.32
C LEU A 102 -4.77 -11.85 -6.50
N PRO A 103 -5.23 -10.59 -6.56
CA PRO A 103 -4.52 -9.48 -5.97
C PRO A 103 -4.50 -9.57 -4.45
N LYS A 104 -3.34 -9.26 -3.87
CA LYS A 104 -3.09 -9.26 -2.42
C LYS A 104 -2.98 -7.86 -1.84
N SER A 105 -2.82 -6.84 -2.69
CA SER A 105 -2.68 -5.45 -2.27
C SER A 105 -3.30 -4.51 -3.30
N ARG A 106 -3.69 -3.32 -2.83
CA ARG A 106 -4.40 -2.31 -3.64
C ARG A 106 -3.56 -1.78 -4.80
N GLY A 107 -4.25 -1.28 -5.82
CA GLY A 107 -3.68 -0.54 -6.93
C GLY A 107 -3.62 -1.32 -8.24
N ASN A 108 -2.94 -0.71 -9.21
CA ASN A 108 -2.73 -1.32 -10.52
C ASN A 108 -1.72 -2.45 -10.39
N LYS A 109 -2.06 -3.60 -10.98
CA LYS A 109 -1.25 -4.81 -10.99
C LYS A 109 -0.85 -5.16 -12.39
N GLU A 110 0.45 -5.41 -12.61
CA GLU A 110 0.97 -5.77 -13.92
C GLU A 110 2.01 -6.90 -13.84
N ALA A 111 1.86 -7.88 -14.71
CA ALA A 111 2.83 -8.94 -14.90
C ALA A 111 2.91 -9.38 -16.37
N ALA A 112 3.86 -10.26 -16.66
CA ALA A 112 4.01 -10.90 -17.95
C ALA A 112 3.89 -12.42 -17.80
N LEU A 113 2.91 -13.00 -18.49
CA LEU A 113 2.84 -14.43 -18.75
C LEU A 113 3.81 -14.77 -19.89
N ARG A 114 4.86 -15.52 -19.59
CA ARG A 114 5.82 -16.03 -20.56
C ARG A 114 5.45 -17.45 -20.97
N ILE A 115 5.42 -17.67 -22.28
CA ILE A 115 5.12 -18.96 -22.91
C ILE A 115 6.37 -19.40 -23.65
N HIS A 116 6.95 -20.53 -23.24
CA HIS A 116 8.16 -21.09 -23.81
C HIS A 116 7.83 -22.29 -24.71
N THR A 117 8.26 -22.23 -25.98
CA THR A 117 7.88 -23.22 -26.99
C THR A 117 9.03 -23.61 -27.92
N ASN A 118 8.81 -24.65 -28.72
CA ASN A 118 9.68 -25.01 -29.83
C ASN A 118 9.36 -24.28 -31.16
N ASP A 119 8.54 -23.23 -31.16
CA ASP A 119 8.40 -22.33 -32.31
C ASP A 119 9.75 -21.63 -32.56
N PRO A 120 10.45 -21.91 -33.67
CA PRO A 120 11.80 -21.39 -33.90
C PRO A 120 11.81 -19.87 -34.12
N ALA A 121 10.70 -19.28 -34.58
CA ALA A 121 10.59 -17.84 -34.75
C ALA A 121 10.32 -17.15 -33.41
N ASN A 122 9.61 -17.82 -32.50
CA ASN A 122 9.19 -17.26 -31.22
C ASN A 122 9.36 -18.28 -30.07
N PRO A 123 10.59 -18.62 -29.68
CA PRO A 123 10.84 -19.64 -28.66
C PRO A 123 10.37 -19.22 -27.27
N SER A 124 10.18 -17.91 -27.05
CA SER A 124 9.55 -17.36 -25.86
C SER A 124 8.71 -16.14 -26.26
N GLN A 125 7.41 -16.17 -25.94
CA GLN A 125 6.51 -15.03 -26.15
C GLN A 125 5.95 -14.57 -24.82
N SER A 126 5.71 -13.27 -24.70
CA SER A 126 5.10 -12.65 -23.50
C SER A 126 3.72 -12.13 -23.83
N VAL A 127 2.76 -12.45 -22.95
CA VAL A 127 1.43 -11.87 -22.89
C VAL A 127 1.39 -10.99 -21.65
N TRP A 128 1.17 -9.69 -21.83
CA TRP A 128 0.99 -8.78 -20.70
C TRP A 128 -0.36 -9.06 -20.03
N VAL A 129 -0.34 -9.18 -18.71
CA VAL A 129 -1.54 -9.33 -17.87
C VAL A 129 -1.63 -8.13 -16.94
N SER A 130 -2.81 -7.53 -16.85
CA SER A 130 -3.06 -6.42 -15.93
C SER A 130 -4.42 -6.52 -15.26
N GLY A 131 -4.54 -5.88 -14.10
CA GLY A 131 -5.78 -5.76 -13.34
C GLY A 131 -5.69 -4.59 -12.38
N ILE A 132 -6.84 -4.17 -11.84
CA ILE A 132 -6.90 -3.16 -10.78
C ILE A 132 -7.61 -3.80 -9.61
N TYR A 133 -6.98 -3.74 -8.43
CA TYR A 133 -7.63 -4.10 -7.18
C TYR A 133 -7.87 -2.85 -6.35
N GLU A 134 -9.13 -2.49 -6.18
CA GLU A 134 -9.54 -1.45 -5.24
C GLU A 134 -9.85 -2.14 -3.90
N ALA A 135 -9.12 -1.76 -2.86
CA ALA A 135 -9.61 -1.96 -1.49
C ALA A 135 -10.98 -1.24 -1.34
N PRO A 136 -11.76 -1.51 -0.28
CA PRO A 136 -12.98 -0.74 -0.06
C PRO A 136 -12.62 0.75 -0.11
N ASP A 137 -13.42 1.52 -0.85
CA ASP A 137 -13.25 2.98 -1.02
C ASP A 137 -13.01 3.62 0.36
N PRO A 138 -12.10 4.62 0.48
CA PRO A 138 -11.66 5.15 1.76
C PRO A 138 -12.87 5.78 2.44
N HIS A 139 -13.45 5.02 3.35
CA HIS A 139 -14.43 5.43 4.34
C HIS A 139 -15.36 6.57 3.89
N ILE A 140 -16.24 6.36 2.90
CA ILE A 140 -17.17 7.43 2.43
C ILE A 140 -18.23 7.82 3.47
N SER A 141 -18.29 7.11 4.59
CA SER A 141 -19.19 7.37 5.71
C SER A 141 -18.43 7.15 7.02
N PRO A 142 -18.68 7.94 8.07
CA PRO A 142 -17.98 7.80 9.34
C PRO A 142 -18.00 6.37 9.91
N GLY A 143 -16.86 5.88 10.38
CA GLY A 143 -16.77 4.61 11.10
C GLY A 143 -15.48 4.46 11.91
N VAL A 144 -14.97 3.24 11.99
CA VAL A 144 -13.72 2.92 12.70
C VAL A 144 -12.65 2.54 11.70
N LEU A 145 -11.46 3.12 11.83
CA LEU A 145 -10.24 2.68 11.15
C LEU A 145 -9.26 2.10 12.16
N TYR A 146 -8.57 1.03 11.78
CA TYR A 146 -7.61 0.33 12.63
C TYR A 146 -6.17 0.61 12.16
N VAL A 147 -5.27 0.81 13.11
CA VAL A 147 -3.83 1.07 12.89
C VAL A 147 -3.01 0.14 13.76
N SER A 148 -2.08 -0.60 13.16
CA SER A 148 -1.22 -1.59 13.83
C SER A 148 0.24 -1.41 13.42
N PRO A 149 1.24 -1.70 14.28
CA PRO A 149 2.65 -1.72 13.87
C PRO A 149 2.93 -2.77 12.79
N ASP A 150 2.10 -3.82 12.69
CA ASP A 150 2.22 -4.87 11.68
C ASP A 150 1.22 -4.69 10.52
N GLY A 151 0.50 -3.56 10.49
CA GLY A 151 -0.46 -3.24 9.45
C GLY A 151 0.16 -3.15 8.05
N ASP A 152 -0.65 -3.39 7.02
CA ASP A 152 -0.23 -3.44 5.62
C ASP A 152 -0.62 -2.19 4.81
N ASN A 153 -1.33 -1.24 5.43
CA ASN A 153 -1.93 -0.07 4.79
C ASN A 153 -2.96 -0.40 3.70
N PHE A 154 -3.66 -1.54 3.83
CA PHE A 154 -4.63 -1.97 2.85
C PHE A 154 -5.96 -1.20 2.94
N SER A 155 -6.77 -1.44 3.97
CA SER A 155 -8.12 -0.86 4.09
C SER A 155 -8.38 -0.13 5.41
N GLY A 156 -7.76 -0.58 6.50
CA GLY A 156 -8.01 -0.13 7.85
C GLY A 156 -9.37 -0.53 8.41
N ASN A 157 -10.10 -1.49 7.82
CA ASN A 157 -11.45 -1.87 8.30
C ASN A 157 -11.46 -2.94 9.40
N SER A 158 -10.31 -3.53 9.70
CA SER A 158 -10.08 -4.53 10.76
C SER A 158 -8.62 -4.48 11.21
N TRP A 159 -8.26 -5.20 12.28
CA TRP A 159 -6.86 -5.34 12.68
C TRP A 159 -6.03 -6.10 11.64
N GLU A 160 -6.61 -7.09 10.96
CA GLU A 160 -5.93 -7.86 9.91
C GLU A 160 -5.60 -7.03 8.66
N GLU A 161 -6.40 -6.00 8.38
CA GLU A 161 -6.22 -5.09 7.24
C GLU A 161 -5.80 -3.68 7.70
N ALA A 162 -5.23 -3.56 8.90
CA ALA A 162 -4.94 -2.28 9.54
C ALA A 162 -3.94 -1.43 8.74
N PHE A 163 -4.02 -0.11 8.92
CA PHE A 163 -2.94 0.77 8.48
C PHE A 163 -1.68 0.53 9.30
N HIS A 164 -0.52 0.61 8.66
CA HIS A 164 0.79 0.56 9.32
C HIS A 164 1.11 1.85 10.08
N THR A 165 0.57 2.99 9.63
CA THR A 165 0.85 4.31 10.20
C THR A 165 -0.43 5.08 10.51
N ILE A 166 -0.39 5.91 11.54
CA ILE A 166 -1.50 6.81 11.91
C ILE A 166 -1.69 7.84 10.79
N GLY A 167 -0.61 8.31 10.16
CA GLY A 167 -0.66 9.20 9.00
C GLY A 167 -1.48 8.65 7.83
N SER A 168 -1.26 7.38 7.45
CA SER A 168 -2.03 6.75 6.35
C SER A 168 -3.52 6.61 6.67
N ALA A 169 -3.88 6.34 7.94
CA ALA A 169 -5.27 6.32 8.37
C ALA A 169 -5.88 7.74 8.33
N LEU A 170 -5.12 8.76 8.75
CA LEU A 170 -5.55 10.16 8.67
C LEU A 170 -5.79 10.60 7.23
N GLU A 171 -4.92 10.27 6.29
CA GLU A 171 -5.10 10.59 4.86
C GLU A 171 -6.42 10.03 4.31
N THR A 172 -6.77 8.81 4.72
CA THR A 172 -7.97 8.06 4.30
C THR A 172 -9.25 8.55 4.99
N SER A 173 -9.15 9.03 6.23
CA SER A 173 -10.31 9.36 7.06
C SER A 173 -11.23 10.45 6.52
N VAL A 174 -12.52 10.37 6.85
CA VAL A 174 -13.53 11.40 6.62
C VAL A 174 -14.08 11.97 7.94
N PRO A 175 -14.60 13.21 7.96
CA PRO A 175 -15.18 13.81 9.17
C PRO A 175 -16.15 12.89 9.90
N GLY A 176 -15.90 12.60 11.18
CA GLY A 176 -16.67 11.68 12.01
C GLY A 176 -15.97 10.34 12.30
N ASP A 177 -14.87 10.02 11.62
CA ASP A 177 -14.15 8.77 11.87
C ASP A 177 -13.50 8.70 13.25
N ARG A 178 -13.37 7.45 13.71
CA ARG A 178 -12.58 7.08 14.89
C ARG A 178 -11.44 6.17 14.45
N ILE A 179 -10.20 6.59 14.69
CA ILE A 179 -9.01 5.81 14.41
C ILE A 179 -8.59 5.10 15.70
N TRP A 180 -8.63 3.77 15.72
CA TRP A 180 -8.19 2.91 16.80
C TRP A 180 -6.77 2.45 16.53
N VAL A 181 -5.87 2.70 17.47
CA VAL A 181 -4.44 2.46 17.30
C VAL A 181 -3.97 1.43 18.31
N GLN A 182 -3.47 0.30 17.82
CA GLN A 182 -2.88 -0.78 18.62
C GLN A 182 -1.67 -0.25 19.39
N GLU A 183 -1.41 -0.82 20.57
CA GLU A 183 -0.17 -0.62 21.31
C GLU A 183 1.06 -0.78 20.41
N GLY A 184 2.11 -0.03 20.76
CA GLY A 184 3.33 0.00 19.96
C GLY A 184 3.90 1.40 19.82
N GLU A 185 5.06 1.46 19.16
CA GLU A 185 5.77 2.69 18.87
C GLU A 185 5.71 3.01 17.39
N TYR A 186 5.07 4.14 17.08
CA TYR A 186 4.90 4.66 15.73
C TYR A 186 5.88 5.81 15.54
N ILE A 187 6.93 5.55 14.76
CA ILE A 187 7.96 6.55 14.43
C ILE A 187 7.45 7.41 13.28
N GLU A 188 6.68 8.45 13.60
CA GLU A 188 6.06 9.34 12.64
C GLU A 188 5.76 10.72 13.23
N ARG A 189 5.38 11.65 12.35
CA ARG A 189 4.80 12.95 12.71
C ARG A 189 3.45 13.05 12.06
N ILE A 190 2.44 13.48 12.82
CA ILE A 190 1.06 13.52 12.35
C ILE A 190 0.48 14.92 12.39
N GLU A 191 -0.46 15.19 11.47
CA GLU A 191 -1.30 16.38 11.46
C GLU A 191 -2.75 15.97 11.66
N LEU A 192 -3.39 16.50 12.70
CA LEU A 192 -4.78 16.20 13.02
C LEU A 192 -5.71 16.74 11.93
N LYS A 193 -6.82 16.03 11.69
CA LYS A 193 -7.89 16.44 10.79
C LYS A 193 -9.16 16.78 11.57
N SER A 194 -9.95 17.69 11.03
CA SER A 194 -11.22 18.10 11.64
C SER A 194 -12.18 16.94 11.79
N GLU A 195 -12.86 16.89 12.93
CA GLU A 195 -13.90 15.91 13.26
C GLU A 195 -13.41 14.46 13.30
N ILE A 196 -12.10 14.24 13.41
CA ILE A 196 -11.51 12.91 13.58
C ILE A 196 -11.14 12.68 15.04
N GLY A 197 -11.53 11.53 15.58
CA GLY A 197 -11.03 11.05 16.86
C GLY A 197 -9.93 10.01 16.68
N ILE A 198 -8.79 10.19 17.32
CA ILE A 198 -7.68 9.23 17.33
C ILE A 198 -7.51 8.69 18.74
N TYR A 199 -7.48 7.37 18.89
CA TYR A 199 -7.55 6.68 20.18
C TYR A 199 -6.47 5.60 20.28
N GLY A 200 -5.59 5.71 21.27
CA GLY A 200 -4.65 4.69 21.67
C GLY A 200 -5.17 3.86 22.85
N GLY A 201 -4.45 2.80 23.19
CA GLY A 201 -4.79 1.90 24.28
C GLY A 201 -5.38 0.55 23.88
N PHE A 202 -5.25 0.14 22.62
CA PHE A 202 -5.82 -1.13 22.13
C PHE A 202 -4.77 -2.25 22.11
N GLU A 203 -5.16 -3.47 22.47
CA GLU A 203 -4.33 -4.68 22.35
C GLU A 203 -4.19 -5.11 20.87
N GLY A 204 -5.17 -4.75 20.02
CA GLY A 204 -5.21 -5.15 18.62
C GLY A 204 -6.11 -6.35 18.34
N THR A 205 -7.07 -6.60 19.25
CA THR A 205 -8.04 -7.69 19.12
C THR A 205 -9.49 -7.20 19.25
N GLU A 206 -9.67 -5.94 19.65
CA GLU A 206 -10.95 -5.30 19.93
C GLU A 206 -11.73 -4.98 18.65
N TYR A 207 -13.05 -5.07 18.68
CA TYR A 207 -13.91 -4.70 17.55
C TYR A 207 -15.09 -3.85 18.04
N GLU A 208 -15.74 -3.09 17.16
CA GLU A 208 -16.96 -2.37 17.54
C GLU A 208 -18.03 -3.34 18.10
N PRO A 209 -18.62 -3.07 19.29
CA PRO A 209 -18.66 -1.81 20.02
C PRO A 209 -17.69 -1.69 21.22
N GLU A 210 -16.62 -2.47 21.28
CA GLU A 210 -15.71 -2.64 22.42
C GLU A 210 -14.80 -1.42 22.71
N PHE A 211 -15.13 -0.22 22.21
CA PHE A 211 -14.32 1.00 22.42
C PHE A 211 -13.90 1.25 23.88
N GLN A 212 -14.74 0.87 24.84
CA GLN A 212 -14.52 1.09 26.27
C GLN A 212 -13.55 0.09 26.91
N THR A 213 -13.14 -0.97 26.20
CA THR A 213 -12.18 -1.96 26.73
C THR A 213 -10.74 -1.51 26.60
N ARG A 214 -10.46 -0.45 25.81
CA ARG A 214 -9.12 0.13 25.67
C ARG A 214 -8.53 0.49 27.03
N ASP A 215 -7.26 0.20 27.21
CA ASP A 215 -6.48 0.51 28.40
C ASP A 215 -5.14 1.12 27.99
N TRP A 216 -5.09 2.45 27.89
CA TRP A 216 -3.88 3.20 27.56
C TRP A 216 -2.77 3.10 28.62
N THR A 217 -3.04 2.49 29.77
CA THR A 217 -2.02 2.24 30.80
C THR A 217 -1.30 0.92 30.56
N ASN A 218 -2.05 -0.13 30.23
CA ASN A 218 -1.49 -1.46 29.98
C ASN A 218 -1.12 -1.70 28.51
N HIS A 219 -1.74 -0.96 27.58
CA HIS A 219 -1.50 -1.02 26.13
C HIS A 219 -0.98 0.32 25.61
N PRO A 220 0.27 0.71 25.93
CA PRO A 220 0.79 2.03 25.59
C PRO A 220 0.94 2.20 24.07
N THR A 221 0.32 3.25 23.55
CA THR A 221 0.48 3.69 22.15
C THR A 221 1.35 4.93 22.10
N ILE A 222 2.49 4.86 21.41
CA ILE A 222 3.52 5.90 21.41
C ILE A 222 3.63 6.52 20.02
N ILE A 223 3.45 7.84 19.92
CA ILE A 223 3.80 8.63 18.73
C ILE A 223 5.18 9.24 18.97
N ASN A 224 6.18 8.76 18.25
CA ASN A 224 7.57 9.20 18.36
C ASN A 224 7.98 10.00 17.13
N GLY A 225 8.16 11.31 17.30
CA GLY A 225 8.59 12.21 16.23
C GLY A 225 10.01 11.94 15.71
N ASN A 226 10.78 11.06 16.36
CA ASN A 226 12.19 10.79 16.11
C ASN A 226 13.11 12.01 16.34
N THR A 227 13.98 11.91 17.34
CA THR A 227 14.84 13.00 17.82
C THR A 227 15.97 13.39 16.87
N ASP A 228 16.28 12.56 15.86
CA ASP A 228 17.42 12.68 14.96
C ASP A 228 17.17 13.53 13.70
N HIS A 229 15.90 13.82 13.39
CA HIS A 229 15.50 14.43 12.14
C HIS A 229 14.58 15.63 12.37
N HIS A 230 15.16 16.84 12.25
CA HIS A 230 14.48 18.13 12.09
C HIS A 230 13.89 18.76 13.35
N SER A 231 14.04 20.09 13.40
CA SER A 231 13.43 20.95 14.39
C SER A 231 11.91 21.05 14.18
N ASP A 232 11.19 19.93 14.33
CA ASP A 232 9.75 19.88 14.14
C ASP A 232 8.98 19.18 15.27
N THR A 233 7.70 19.54 15.36
CA THR A 233 6.74 19.08 16.34
C THR A 233 6.19 17.69 15.98
N THR A 234 5.96 16.82 16.97
CA THR A 234 5.45 15.45 16.74
C THR A 234 3.99 15.43 16.27
N VAL A 235 3.11 16.21 16.90
CA VAL A 235 1.68 16.30 16.57
C VAL A 235 1.30 17.75 16.25
N LYS A 236 0.70 17.99 15.09
CA LYS A 236 0.24 19.32 14.69
C LYS A 236 -1.27 19.39 14.51
N ALA A 237 -1.84 20.55 14.75
CA ALA A 237 -3.20 20.89 14.38
C ALA A 237 -3.23 22.34 13.88
N SER A 238 -3.57 22.54 12.61
CA SER A 238 -3.60 23.87 11.98
C SER A 238 -4.97 24.08 11.33
N ASN A 239 -5.78 25.02 11.85
CA ASN A 239 -7.17 25.24 11.39
C ASN A 239 -8.06 23.98 11.50
N VAL A 240 -7.86 23.19 12.55
CA VAL A 240 -8.59 21.93 12.79
C VAL A 240 -9.78 22.19 13.69
N LEU A 241 -10.94 21.58 13.43
CA LEU A 241 -12.15 21.70 14.26
C LEU A 241 -12.55 20.35 14.86
N ASN A 242 -12.95 20.33 16.14
CA ASN A 242 -13.50 19.16 16.81
C ASN A 242 -12.68 17.86 16.67
N ALA A 243 -11.34 17.94 16.72
CA ALA A 243 -10.49 16.75 16.70
C ALA A 243 -10.25 16.22 18.12
N THR A 244 -10.10 14.90 18.27
CA THR A 244 -9.75 14.26 19.54
C THR A 244 -8.46 13.46 19.41
N LEU A 245 -7.57 13.61 20.39
CA LEU A 245 -6.39 12.77 20.59
C LEU A 245 -6.46 12.20 22.01
N ASP A 246 -6.58 10.89 22.15
CA ASP A 246 -6.86 10.25 23.44
C ASP A 246 -5.99 9.00 23.67
N GLY A 247 -5.27 8.93 24.78
CA GLY A 247 -4.57 7.71 25.22
C GLY A 247 -3.19 7.49 24.60
N PHE A 248 -2.47 8.55 24.22
CA PHE A 248 -1.14 8.44 23.58
C PHE A 248 0.00 8.92 24.48
N VAL A 249 1.17 8.32 24.33
CA VAL A 249 2.44 8.94 24.72
C VAL A 249 3.01 9.68 23.51
N ILE A 250 3.35 10.96 23.66
CA ILE A 250 3.84 11.83 22.59
C ILE A 250 5.27 12.26 22.94
N THR A 251 6.22 11.85 22.09
CA THR A 251 7.66 12.01 22.35
C THR A 251 8.45 12.34 21.09
N GLY A 252 9.75 12.58 21.26
CA GLY A 252 10.73 12.70 20.18
C GLY A 252 10.66 13.99 19.38
N GLY A 253 9.81 14.93 19.77
CA GLY A 253 9.63 16.18 19.04
C GLY A 253 10.55 17.29 19.54
N GLN A 254 11.12 18.05 18.60
CA GLN A 254 12.02 19.16 18.90
C GLN A 254 11.62 20.35 18.05
N SER A 255 10.90 21.34 18.56
CA SER A 255 10.43 22.47 17.75
C SER A 255 10.62 23.79 18.47
N ARG A 256 10.71 24.89 17.72
CA ARG A 256 10.71 26.23 18.34
C ARG A 256 9.40 26.51 19.08
N LEU A 257 8.28 25.93 18.65
CA LEU A 257 6.95 26.16 19.19
C LEU A 257 6.32 24.82 19.56
N GLY A 258 6.58 24.33 20.79
CA GLY A 258 6.02 23.08 21.31
C GLY A 258 6.60 21.84 20.63
N GLY A 259 7.51 21.12 21.30
CA GLY A 259 8.14 19.93 20.71
C GLY A 259 7.16 18.78 20.48
N GLY A 260 6.27 18.49 21.44
CA GLY A 260 5.33 17.38 21.35
C GLY A 260 4.08 17.71 20.54
N ILE A 261 3.38 18.79 20.89
CA ILE A 261 2.14 19.21 20.22
C ILE A 261 2.18 20.70 19.89
N LEU A 262 1.72 21.06 18.69
CA LEU A 262 1.50 22.44 18.26
C LEU A 262 0.09 22.55 17.69
N ALA A 263 -0.74 23.40 18.29
CA ALA A 263 -2.08 23.68 17.83
C ALA A 263 -2.20 25.17 17.48
N GLU A 264 -2.59 25.48 16.25
CA GLU A 264 -2.78 26.82 15.73
C GLU A 264 -4.21 26.97 15.18
N THR A 265 -4.95 27.98 15.65
CA THR A 265 -6.30 28.31 15.17
C THR A 265 -7.24 27.09 15.14
N SER A 266 -7.20 26.27 16.19
CA SER A 266 -7.86 24.95 16.19
C SER A 266 -8.80 24.72 17.39
N GLU A 267 -9.66 23.70 17.27
CA GLU A 267 -10.52 23.15 18.30
C GLU A 267 -10.18 21.67 18.55
N ILE A 268 -9.42 21.39 19.60
CA ILE A 268 -8.92 20.03 19.86
C ILE A 268 -9.16 19.59 21.31
N SER A 269 -9.41 18.30 21.48
CA SER A 269 -9.48 17.63 22.78
C SER A 269 -8.31 16.67 22.94
N ILE A 270 -7.44 16.93 23.91
CA ILE A 270 -6.31 16.07 24.28
C ILE A 270 -6.66 15.39 25.61
N ARG A 271 -6.75 14.06 25.62
CA ARG A 271 -7.21 13.30 26.79
C ARG A 271 -6.27 12.15 27.10
N ASN A 272 -6.00 11.89 28.37
CA ASN A 272 -5.23 10.71 28.80
C ASN A 272 -3.85 10.56 28.14
N CYS A 273 -3.27 11.66 27.64
CA CYS A 273 -1.98 11.63 26.94
C CYS A 273 -0.79 11.90 27.88
N GLY A 274 0.32 11.22 27.66
CA GLY A 274 1.63 11.52 28.25
C GLY A 274 2.51 12.32 27.29
N ILE A 275 2.77 13.60 27.57
CA ILE A 275 3.68 14.43 26.77
C ILE A 275 5.07 14.34 27.41
N LYS A 276 5.97 13.57 26.78
CA LYS A 276 7.25 13.14 27.33
C LYS A 276 8.43 13.56 26.45
N GLY A 277 9.53 14.02 27.04
CA GLY A 277 10.83 13.98 26.35
C GLY A 277 10.93 14.87 25.11
N ASN A 278 10.13 15.94 25.05
CA ASN A 278 10.10 16.87 23.92
C ASN A 278 10.88 18.15 24.23
N ARG A 279 11.43 18.81 23.21
CA ARG A 279 12.32 19.98 23.37
C ARG A 279 11.81 21.23 22.65
N ALA A 280 11.81 22.38 23.33
CA ALA A 280 11.47 23.67 22.72
C ALA A 280 12.25 24.88 23.28
N PRO A 281 13.19 25.49 22.51
CA PRO A 281 14.17 26.47 23.02
C PRO A 281 13.67 27.91 23.27
N LYS A 282 12.42 28.27 22.95
CA LYS A 282 11.96 29.69 23.04
C LYS A 282 10.44 29.85 23.09
N TYR A 283 9.93 30.65 24.05
CA TYR A 283 8.55 31.20 24.04
C TYR A 283 7.39 30.19 23.97
N SER A 284 7.53 28.95 24.42
CA SER A 284 6.37 28.09 24.68
C SER A 284 5.60 28.62 25.90
N ILE A 285 4.80 29.66 25.72
CA ILE A 285 3.87 30.14 26.74
C ILE A 285 2.45 29.88 26.27
N TYR A 286 1.64 29.47 27.25
CA TYR A 286 0.18 29.42 27.29
C TYR A 286 -0.50 28.13 26.82
N SER A 287 -0.25 27.05 27.54
CA SER A 287 -1.35 26.20 27.97
C SER A 287 -1.76 26.65 29.38
N TYR A 288 -2.76 27.52 29.48
CA TYR A 288 -3.70 27.33 30.59
C TYR A 288 -4.16 25.88 30.46
N CYS A 289 -3.76 24.99 31.37
CA CYS A 289 -4.53 23.76 31.55
C CYS A 289 -5.91 24.21 32.05
N VAL A 290 -6.83 24.55 31.13
CA VAL A 290 -8.24 24.71 31.43
C VAL A 290 -8.84 23.32 31.42
N GLY A 291 -8.49 22.53 32.44
CA GLY A 291 -8.77 21.10 32.46
C GLY A 291 -8.80 20.56 33.88
N LYS A 292 -9.88 19.87 34.20
CA LYS A 292 -10.02 19.06 35.42
C LYS A 292 -8.93 17.97 35.33
N TYR A 293 -7.93 17.96 36.22
CA TYR A 293 -6.95 16.85 36.43
C TYR A 293 -5.62 16.79 35.62
N CYS A 294 -5.04 17.90 35.15
CA CYS A 294 -3.67 17.87 34.58
C CYS A 294 -2.57 17.88 35.66
N HIS A 295 -1.54 17.02 35.54
CA HIS A 295 -0.40 16.95 36.46
C HIS A 295 0.94 17.23 35.75
N SER A 296 1.65 18.29 36.14
CA SER A 296 3.00 18.62 35.65
C SER A 296 4.06 18.33 36.72
N LYS A 297 5.12 17.57 36.39
CA LYS A 297 6.18 17.20 37.36
C LYS A 297 7.57 17.83 37.15
N SER A 298 7.75 18.80 36.25
CA SER A 298 9.05 19.49 36.09
C SER A 298 9.05 20.94 36.58
N GLY A 299 10.14 21.34 37.25
CA GLY A 299 10.41 22.74 37.62
C GLY A 299 10.53 23.64 36.38
N MET A 300 10.28 24.94 36.55
CA MET A 300 10.37 26.02 35.54
C MET A 300 10.68 25.56 34.10
N GLY A 301 9.66 25.08 33.38
CA GLY A 301 9.85 24.48 32.04
C GLY A 301 8.77 23.47 31.63
N ALA A 302 7.90 23.01 32.54
CA ALA A 302 6.88 21.98 32.29
C ALA A 302 5.84 22.25 31.17
N GLY A 303 5.87 23.42 30.52
CA GLY A 303 5.01 23.79 29.39
C GLY A 303 5.66 23.74 28.00
N VAL A 304 6.91 23.25 27.86
CA VAL A 304 7.66 23.24 26.57
C VAL A 304 7.22 22.15 25.57
N GLY A 305 6.45 21.17 26.02
CA GLY A 305 5.97 20.08 25.17
C GLY A 305 4.76 20.43 24.30
N VAL A 306 3.96 21.44 24.66
CA VAL A 306 2.71 21.78 23.95
C VAL A 306 2.61 23.29 23.73
N SER A 307 2.34 23.71 22.49
CA SER A 307 2.10 25.10 22.13
C SER A 307 0.69 25.27 21.55
N ILE A 308 -0.07 26.23 22.07
CA ILE A 308 -1.44 26.54 21.64
C ILE A 308 -1.48 28.01 21.23
N VAL A 309 -1.85 28.27 19.97
CA VAL A 309 -1.84 29.61 19.36
C VAL A 309 -3.20 29.88 18.72
N ASN A 310 -3.84 31.00 19.04
CA ASN A 310 -5.10 31.44 18.41
C ASN A 310 -6.25 30.42 18.37
N CYS A 311 -6.24 29.40 19.24
CA CYS A 311 -7.27 28.36 19.28
C CYS A 311 -8.54 28.87 19.97
N SER A 312 -9.71 28.57 19.40
CA SER A 312 -11.02 28.95 19.97
C SER A 312 -11.40 28.04 21.14
N PHE A 313 -10.98 26.77 21.13
CA PHE A 313 -11.24 25.81 22.20
C PHE A 313 -10.15 24.74 22.28
N VAL A 314 -9.48 24.60 23.41
CA VAL A 314 -8.59 23.45 23.66
C VAL A 314 -8.91 22.86 25.02
N SER A 315 -9.25 21.58 25.05
CA SER A 315 -9.48 20.82 26.28
C SER A 315 -8.30 19.88 26.50
N VAL A 316 -7.63 19.99 27.64
CA VAL A 316 -6.57 19.06 28.07
C VAL A 316 -7.02 18.38 29.35
N VAL A 317 -7.21 17.06 29.36
CA VAL A 317 -7.80 16.33 30.50
C VAL A 317 -7.00 15.07 30.78
N SER A 318 -6.69 14.83 32.06
CA SER A 318 -5.96 13.62 32.51
C SER A 318 -4.60 13.41 31.81
N CYS A 319 -3.96 14.49 31.36
CA CYS A 319 -2.66 14.44 30.71
C CYS A 319 -1.51 14.60 31.72
N PHE A 320 -0.39 13.96 31.40
CA PHE A 320 0.85 14.04 32.18
C PHE A 320 1.97 14.66 31.35
N PHE A 321 2.75 15.55 31.97
CA PHE A 321 3.87 16.23 31.32
C PHE A 321 5.18 15.91 32.06
N HIS A 322 6.16 15.35 31.36
CA HIS A 322 7.45 15.04 31.96
C HIS A 322 8.65 15.10 31.02
N GLU A 323 9.81 15.37 31.59
CA GLU A 323 11.11 15.36 30.89
C GLU A 323 11.12 16.21 29.61
N ASN A 324 10.26 17.23 29.53
CA ASN A 324 10.27 18.17 28.41
C ASN A 324 11.29 19.30 28.73
N GLU A 325 12.15 19.62 27.76
CA GLU A 325 13.26 20.55 27.90
C GLU A 325 13.04 21.88 27.17
N GLY A 326 13.51 22.98 27.77
CA GLY A 326 13.42 24.35 27.24
C GLY A 326 14.74 24.96 26.80
#